data_AF-A0A0S8KLW3-F1
#
_entry.id   AF-A0A0S8KLW3-F1
#
_cell.length_a   1.000
_cell.length_b   1.000
_cell.length_c   1.000
_cell.angle_alpha   90.00
_cell.angle_beta   90.00
_cell.angle_gamma   90.00
#
_symmetry.space_group_name_H-M   'P 1'
#
loop_
_entity.id
_entity.type
_entity.pdbx_description
1 polymer ?
#
loop_
_entity_poly.entity_id
_entity_poly.type
_entity_poly.pdbx_seq_one_letter_code
_entity_poly.pdbx_strand_id
1 'polypeptide(L)'
;MSEYINNREHRQKVLKRLIRNLHEGRDLGEVKEEFRKLLRDVSPTEISQMEQALIAEGLPPEQIQELCDVHVQIFRESLDKQAPPGMTPGHPVHTFRAENEAVAKAVEELKQNIAQIGAAGNTDAAAEPVQQAQETLNKLMQLDTHYLRKENLLFPFLEKHGVTGPSSVMWGIHNDIRDGLKELRRVLQTYTDYDFPALVAAIEQVANPLTTAITEMIYKEDNILYPMALEKLSDAEWLAIKEQTPEMGYCLIEPPDARPPVAEKERPAVMEEKPAQMKGYPSALPLDTGSMTPKEINLLLKNLPVDITFVDKDDTVRYFSQTEERIFVRTPAVIGREVQNCHPPASVHVVNRILDDFRQGHRDVAEFWIQMQGKFVHIRYFPLRDENGEYVGTIEVTQDVTSIRELTGQRRLLEEK
;
A
#
# COMPACT_ATOMS: atom_id res chain seq x y z
N MET A 1 -31.44 -8.89 -27.75
CA MET A 1 -30.79 -8.10 -26.67
C MET A 1 -31.60 -8.06 -25.38
N SER A 2 -32.94 -8.09 -25.38
CA SER A 2 -33.74 -8.04 -24.14
C SER A 2 -33.72 -9.33 -23.30
N GLU A 3 -33.58 -10.52 -23.90
CA GLU A 3 -33.55 -11.79 -23.15
C GLU A 3 -32.28 -11.95 -22.29
N TYR A 4 -31.12 -11.51 -22.78
CA TYR A 4 -29.86 -11.54 -22.01
C TYR A 4 -29.85 -10.55 -20.84
N ILE A 5 -30.44 -9.36 -21.04
CA ILE A 5 -30.59 -8.34 -20.00
C ILE A 5 -31.57 -8.82 -18.92
N ASN A 6 -32.71 -9.40 -19.31
CA ASN A 6 -33.69 -9.97 -18.38
C ASN A 6 -33.11 -11.10 -17.53
N ASN A 7 -32.23 -11.94 -18.09
CA ASN A 7 -31.60 -13.02 -17.34
C ASN A 7 -30.58 -12.47 -16.31
N ARG A 8 -29.88 -11.37 -16.61
CA ARG A 8 -28.89 -10.76 -15.70
C ARG A 8 -29.55 -10.01 -14.54
N GLU A 9 -30.55 -9.17 -14.80
CA GLU A 9 -31.30 -8.47 -13.74
C GLU A 9 -32.08 -9.44 -12.85
N HIS A 10 -32.65 -10.50 -13.43
CA HIS A 10 -33.34 -11.54 -12.66
C HIS A 10 -32.38 -12.29 -11.74
N ARG A 11 -31.19 -12.66 -12.24
CA ARG A 11 -30.13 -13.29 -11.43
C ARG A 11 -29.68 -12.40 -10.28
N GLN A 12 -29.44 -11.11 -10.53
CA GLN A 12 -29.09 -10.14 -9.49
C GLN A 12 -30.16 -10.06 -8.38
N LYS A 13 -31.46 -10.03 -8.74
CA LYS A 13 -32.55 -10.00 -7.77
C LYS A 13 -32.64 -11.27 -6.91
N VAL A 14 -32.45 -12.44 -7.52
CA VAL A 14 -32.48 -13.73 -6.80
C VAL A 14 -31.28 -13.86 -5.88
N LEU A 15 -30.09 -13.49 -6.32
CA LEU A 15 -28.88 -13.47 -5.51
C LEU A 15 -28.99 -12.52 -4.31
N LYS A 16 -29.53 -11.31 -4.55
CA LYS A 16 -29.84 -10.36 -3.48
C LYS A 16 -30.77 -10.94 -2.42
N ARG A 17 -31.80 -11.67 -2.84
CA ARG A 17 -32.71 -12.39 -1.92
C ARG A 17 -31.97 -13.46 -1.14
N LEU A 18 -31.13 -14.25 -1.79
CA LEU A 18 -30.39 -15.33 -1.13
C LEU A 18 -29.38 -14.80 -0.09
N ILE A 19 -28.72 -13.68 -0.41
CA ILE A 19 -27.80 -12.99 0.51
C ILE A 19 -28.53 -12.44 1.75
N ARG A 20 -29.70 -11.81 1.55
CA ARG A 20 -30.56 -11.39 2.67
C ARG A 20 -31.02 -12.57 3.52
N ASN A 21 -31.45 -13.66 2.89
CA ASN A 21 -31.89 -14.86 3.58
C ASN A 21 -30.76 -15.48 4.43
N LEU A 22 -29.50 -15.42 3.98
CA LEU A 22 -28.37 -15.89 4.77
C LEU A 22 -28.17 -15.02 6.02
N HIS A 23 -28.33 -13.70 5.88
CA HIS A 23 -28.25 -12.74 6.98
C HIS A 23 -29.41 -12.87 7.99
N GLU A 24 -30.57 -13.34 7.52
CA GLU A 24 -31.74 -13.66 8.36
C GLU A 24 -31.63 -15.04 9.06
N GLY A 25 -30.47 -15.71 8.98
CA GLY A 25 -30.17 -16.94 9.73
C GLY A 25 -30.69 -18.22 9.09
N ARG A 26 -30.96 -18.21 7.78
CA ARG A 26 -31.39 -19.41 7.04
C ARG A 26 -30.24 -20.41 6.90
N ASP A 27 -30.58 -21.70 6.84
CA ASP A 27 -29.58 -22.77 6.77
C ASP A 27 -28.66 -22.63 5.56
N LEU A 28 -27.35 -22.66 5.84
CA LEU A 28 -26.28 -22.44 4.89
C LEU A 28 -26.24 -23.53 3.80
N GLY A 29 -26.69 -24.75 4.12
CA GLY A 29 -26.80 -25.87 3.18
C GLY A 29 -27.94 -25.70 2.17
N GLU A 30 -29.11 -25.25 2.62
CA GLU A 30 -30.25 -24.96 1.73
C GLU A 30 -29.95 -23.79 0.77
N VAL A 31 -29.31 -22.73 1.28
CA VAL A 31 -28.92 -21.59 0.44
C VAL A 31 -27.84 -21.97 -0.56
N LYS A 32 -26.88 -22.85 -0.19
CA LYS A 32 -25.86 -23.39 -1.09
C LYS A 32 -26.46 -24.10 -2.31
N GLU A 33 -27.50 -24.92 -2.13
CA GLU A 33 -28.12 -25.62 -3.26
C GLU A 33 -28.95 -24.70 -4.17
N GLU A 34 -29.63 -23.70 -3.60
CA GLU A 34 -30.35 -22.70 -4.39
C GLU A 34 -29.37 -21.82 -5.20
N PHE A 35 -28.22 -21.47 -4.60
CA PHE A 35 -27.10 -20.80 -5.27
C PHE A 35 -26.55 -21.64 -6.43
N ARG A 36 -26.22 -22.92 -6.18
CA ARG A 36 -25.58 -23.83 -7.16
C ARG A 36 -26.42 -24.02 -8.42
N LYS A 37 -27.75 -24.04 -8.30
CA LYS A 37 -28.66 -24.16 -9.45
C LYS A 37 -28.72 -22.90 -10.31
N LEU A 38 -28.59 -21.73 -9.70
CA LEU A 38 -28.73 -20.45 -10.38
C LEU A 38 -27.45 -20.00 -11.09
N LEU A 39 -26.30 -20.49 -10.64
CA LEU A 39 -24.99 -19.91 -10.91
C LEU A 39 -24.02 -20.79 -11.71
N ARG A 40 -24.50 -21.89 -12.31
CA ARG A 40 -23.66 -22.81 -13.09
C ARG A 40 -22.78 -22.11 -14.14
N ASP A 41 -23.22 -20.97 -14.68
CA ASP A 41 -22.60 -20.25 -15.80
C ASP A 41 -22.28 -18.77 -15.52
N VAL A 42 -21.92 -18.38 -14.27
CA VAL A 42 -21.60 -16.99 -13.92
C VAL A 42 -20.09 -16.73 -13.93
N SER A 43 -19.67 -15.61 -14.53
CA SER A 43 -18.26 -15.22 -14.61
C SER A 43 -17.78 -14.49 -13.34
N PRO A 44 -16.48 -14.49 -13.03
CA PRO A 44 -15.91 -13.72 -11.92
C PRO A 44 -16.30 -12.23 -11.95
N THR A 45 -16.36 -11.66 -13.15
CA THR A 45 -16.73 -10.25 -13.37
C THR A 45 -18.19 -9.95 -13.03
N GLU A 46 -19.11 -10.88 -13.27
CA GLU A 46 -20.52 -10.72 -12.85
C GLU A 46 -20.66 -10.76 -11.32
N ILE A 47 -19.86 -11.58 -10.63
CA ILE A 47 -19.85 -11.67 -9.16
C ILE A 47 -19.36 -10.37 -8.53
N SER A 48 -18.21 -9.87 -9.00
CA SER A 48 -17.63 -8.60 -8.51
C SER A 48 -18.60 -7.42 -8.67
N GLN A 49 -19.32 -7.35 -9.78
CA GLN A 49 -20.34 -6.31 -10.00
C GLN A 49 -21.52 -6.43 -9.06
N MET A 50 -21.86 -7.63 -8.61
CA MET A 50 -22.93 -7.82 -7.64
C MET A 50 -22.49 -7.41 -6.23
N GLU A 51 -21.27 -7.75 -5.82
CA GLU A 51 -20.70 -7.28 -4.55
C GLU A 51 -20.63 -5.76 -4.52
N GLN A 52 -20.20 -5.15 -5.62
CA GLN A 52 -20.18 -3.70 -5.80
C GLN A 52 -21.58 -3.08 -5.64
N ALA A 53 -22.61 -3.72 -6.20
CA ALA A 53 -23.98 -3.25 -6.08
C ALA A 53 -24.49 -3.32 -4.62
N LEU A 54 -24.07 -4.33 -3.85
CA LEU A 54 -24.44 -4.46 -2.43
C LEU A 54 -23.75 -3.41 -1.56
N ILE A 55 -22.47 -3.11 -1.82
CA ILE A 55 -21.73 -2.04 -1.14
C ILE A 55 -22.37 -0.68 -1.44
N ALA A 56 -22.71 -0.42 -2.71
CA ALA A 56 -23.37 0.82 -3.11
C ALA A 56 -24.74 1.02 -2.46
N GLU A 57 -25.40 -0.06 -2.03
CA GLU A 57 -26.66 -0.03 -1.28
C GLU A 57 -26.47 0.09 0.24
N GLY A 58 -25.23 0.18 0.73
CA GLY A 58 -24.89 0.46 2.12
C GLY A 58 -24.60 -0.76 2.99
N LEU A 59 -24.37 -1.93 2.40
CA LEU A 59 -23.84 -3.07 3.17
C LEU A 59 -22.35 -2.82 3.51
N PRO A 60 -21.96 -3.00 4.79
CA PRO A 60 -20.57 -2.83 5.20
C PRO A 60 -19.69 -3.94 4.60
N PRO A 61 -18.46 -3.62 4.13
CA PRO A 61 -17.55 -4.60 3.52
C PRO A 61 -17.27 -5.83 4.39
N GLU A 62 -17.25 -5.66 5.71
CA GLU A 62 -17.00 -6.73 6.68
C GLU A 62 -18.08 -7.81 6.66
N GLN A 63 -19.35 -7.44 6.41
CA GLN A 63 -20.45 -8.42 6.27
C GLN A 63 -20.42 -9.14 4.93
N ILE A 64 -19.81 -8.52 3.91
CA ILE A 64 -19.61 -9.14 2.60
C ILE A 64 -18.49 -10.18 2.69
N GLN A 65 -17.47 -9.93 3.53
CA GLN A 65 -16.36 -10.86 3.77
C GLN A 65 -16.84 -12.24 4.25
N GLU A 66 -17.79 -12.33 5.20
CA GLU A 66 -18.36 -13.60 5.68
C GLU A 66 -19.09 -14.39 4.57
N LEU A 67 -19.65 -13.68 3.58
CA LEU A 67 -20.39 -14.27 2.45
C LEU A 67 -19.46 -14.74 1.32
N CYS A 68 -18.31 -14.07 1.14
CA CYS A 68 -17.33 -14.42 0.11
C CYS A 68 -16.85 -15.87 0.26
N ASP A 69 -16.66 -16.38 1.49
CA ASP A 69 -16.21 -17.75 1.72
C ASP A 69 -17.24 -18.80 1.27
N VAL A 70 -18.53 -18.49 1.40
CA VAL A 70 -19.63 -19.36 0.96
C VAL A 70 -19.72 -19.40 -0.57
N HIS A 71 -19.59 -18.24 -1.23
CA HIS A 71 -19.66 -18.14 -2.68
C HIS A 71 -18.44 -18.82 -3.33
N VAL A 72 -17.22 -18.56 -2.86
CA VAL A 72 -16.00 -19.18 -3.40
C VAL A 72 -16.11 -20.71 -3.37
N GLN A 73 -16.61 -21.29 -2.27
CA GLN A 73 -16.83 -22.75 -2.18
C GLN A 73 -17.84 -23.29 -3.22
N ILE A 74 -18.90 -22.53 -3.52
CA ILE A 74 -19.92 -22.92 -4.50
C ILE A 74 -19.38 -22.77 -5.93
N PHE A 75 -18.62 -21.71 -6.18
CA PHE A 75 -18.07 -21.39 -7.49
C PHE A 75 -16.80 -22.17 -7.83
N ARG A 76 -16.11 -22.74 -6.83
CA ARG A 76 -14.88 -23.52 -7.01
C ARG A 76 -15.04 -24.55 -8.12
N GLU A 77 -16.14 -25.30 -8.14
CA GLU A 77 -16.41 -26.30 -9.18
C GLU A 77 -16.62 -25.75 -10.61
N SER A 78 -17.04 -24.49 -10.76
CA SER A 78 -17.20 -23.83 -12.06
C SER A 78 -15.93 -23.09 -12.47
N LEU A 79 -15.22 -22.48 -11.51
CA LEU A 79 -13.95 -21.78 -11.71
C LEU A 79 -12.82 -22.76 -12.05
N ASP A 80 -12.75 -23.91 -11.37
CA ASP A 80 -11.73 -24.94 -11.60
C ASP A 80 -11.82 -25.58 -13.01
N LYS A 81 -12.95 -25.38 -13.72
CA LYS A 81 -13.13 -25.83 -15.11
C LYS A 81 -12.55 -24.86 -16.13
N GLN A 82 -12.25 -23.62 -15.74
CA GLN A 82 -11.64 -22.63 -16.60
C GLN A 82 -10.13 -22.78 -16.51
N ALA A 83 -9.47 -23.13 -17.61
CA ALA A 83 -8.02 -23.15 -17.64
C ALA A 83 -7.51 -21.71 -17.39
N PRO A 84 -6.57 -21.50 -16.44
CA PRO A 84 -5.97 -20.19 -16.25
C PRO A 84 -5.39 -19.72 -17.59
N PRO A 85 -5.63 -18.47 -18.02
CA PRO A 85 -4.99 -17.97 -19.23
C PRO A 85 -3.48 -18.07 -19.04
N GLY A 86 -2.81 -18.78 -19.96
CA GLY A 86 -1.36 -18.93 -19.97
C GLY A 86 -0.73 -17.55 -20.18
N MET A 87 0.14 -17.14 -19.27
CA MET A 87 0.80 -15.84 -19.30
C MET A 87 2.26 -16.01 -19.67
N THR A 88 2.77 -15.08 -20.46
CA THR A 88 4.19 -15.02 -20.80
C THR A 88 5.02 -14.49 -19.61
N PRO A 89 6.24 -15.01 -19.40
CA PRO A 89 7.19 -14.42 -18.47
C PRO A 89 7.35 -12.91 -18.74
N GLY A 90 7.33 -12.11 -17.67
CA GLY A 90 7.51 -10.65 -17.74
C GLY A 90 6.23 -9.81 -17.69
N HIS A 91 5.04 -10.42 -17.72
CA HIS A 91 3.77 -9.75 -17.40
C HIS A 91 3.55 -9.67 -15.88
N PRO A 92 3.01 -8.57 -15.30
CA PRO A 92 2.80 -8.47 -13.84
C PRO A 92 1.99 -9.62 -13.23
N VAL A 93 0.94 -10.08 -13.90
CA VAL A 93 0.15 -11.25 -13.45
C VAL A 93 0.98 -12.53 -13.40
N HIS A 94 1.92 -12.73 -14.32
CA HIS A 94 2.85 -13.86 -14.26
C HIS A 94 3.70 -13.78 -12.99
N THR A 95 4.21 -12.60 -12.64
CA THR A 95 4.96 -12.37 -11.40
C THR A 95 4.10 -12.68 -10.18
N PHE A 96 2.89 -12.13 -10.09
CA PHE A 96 1.98 -12.40 -8.97
C PHE A 96 1.69 -13.90 -8.79
N ARG A 97 1.45 -14.63 -9.88
CA ARG A 97 1.23 -16.09 -9.85
C ARG A 97 2.47 -16.87 -9.43
N ALA A 98 3.65 -16.48 -9.92
CA ALA A 98 4.91 -17.12 -9.52
C ALA A 98 5.18 -16.93 -8.02
N GLU A 99 4.85 -15.77 -7.47
CA GLU A 99 4.91 -15.53 -6.02
C GLU A 99 3.90 -16.40 -5.26
N ASN A 100 2.66 -16.51 -5.75
CA ASN A 100 1.65 -17.40 -5.17
C ASN A 100 2.10 -18.85 -5.12
N GLU A 101 2.71 -19.35 -6.20
CA GLU A 101 3.30 -20.70 -6.23
C GLU A 101 4.43 -20.87 -5.20
N ALA A 102 5.29 -19.87 -5.04
CA ALA A 102 6.37 -19.89 -4.05
C ALA A 102 5.82 -19.86 -2.61
N VAL A 103 4.81 -19.03 -2.35
CA VAL A 103 4.12 -18.93 -1.07
C VAL A 103 3.40 -20.24 -0.74
N ALA A 104 2.71 -20.85 -1.71
CA ALA A 104 2.03 -22.13 -1.51
C ALA A 104 3.01 -23.24 -1.09
N LYS A 105 4.19 -23.31 -1.70
CA LYS A 105 5.26 -24.24 -1.31
C LYS A 105 5.75 -23.97 0.12
N ALA A 106 5.98 -22.71 0.47
CA ALA A 106 6.41 -22.33 1.81
C ALA A 106 5.34 -22.61 2.89
N VAL A 107 4.06 -22.46 2.55
CA VAL A 107 2.94 -22.83 3.43
C VAL A 107 2.92 -24.35 3.68
N GLU A 108 3.16 -25.15 2.65
CA GLU A 108 3.22 -26.61 2.79
C GLU A 108 4.43 -27.06 3.62
N GLU A 109 5.59 -26.45 3.41
CA GLU A 109 6.79 -26.64 4.25
C GLU A 109 6.50 -26.29 5.72
N LEU A 110 5.79 -25.18 5.98
CA LEU A 110 5.41 -24.77 7.33
C LEU A 110 4.46 -25.80 7.98
N LYS A 111 3.47 -26.31 7.25
CA LYS A 111 2.57 -27.37 7.75
C LYS A 111 3.32 -28.64 8.12
N GLN A 112 4.31 -29.04 7.31
CA GLN A 112 5.15 -30.20 7.59
C GLN A 112 5.99 -30.01 8.85
N ASN A 113 6.62 -28.84 9.02
CA ASN A 113 7.40 -28.53 10.21
C ASN A 113 6.52 -28.52 11.47
N ILE A 114 5.29 -27.98 11.39
CA ILE A 114 4.33 -28.00 12.50
C ILE A 114 3.90 -29.43 12.86
N ALA A 115 3.64 -30.28 11.87
CA ALA A 115 3.31 -31.69 12.11
C ALA A 115 4.47 -32.43 12.81
N GLN A 116 5.71 -32.11 12.47
CA GLN A 116 6.90 -32.65 13.14
C GLN A 116 7.03 -32.16 14.58
N ILE A 117 6.72 -30.88 14.86
CA ILE A 117 6.65 -30.35 16.23
C ILE A 117 5.65 -31.17 17.05
N GLY A 118 4.45 -31.41 16.53
CA GLY A 118 3.43 -32.23 17.19
C GLY A 118 3.87 -33.67 17.46
N ALA A 119 4.70 -34.23 16.58
CA ALA A 119 5.22 -35.60 16.71
C ALA A 119 6.45 -35.74 17.63
N ALA A 120 7.09 -34.64 18.04
CA ALA A 120 8.36 -34.66 18.77
C ALA A 120 8.26 -35.22 20.21
N GLY A 121 7.06 -35.21 20.81
CA GLY A 121 6.77 -35.80 22.12
C GLY A 121 7.24 -34.99 23.34
N ASN A 122 8.17 -34.05 23.20
CA ASN A 122 8.56 -33.09 24.24
C ASN A 122 9.21 -31.83 23.64
N THR A 123 9.36 -30.77 24.45
CA THR A 123 9.88 -29.46 24.02
C THR A 123 11.34 -29.50 23.54
N ASP A 124 12.19 -30.33 24.16
CA ASP A 124 13.60 -30.43 23.75
C ASP A 124 13.75 -31.08 22.36
N ALA A 125 12.99 -32.15 22.11
CA ALA A 125 12.95 -32.82 20.81
C ALA A 125 12.26 -31.97 19.72
N ALA A 126 11.40 -31.03 20.12
CA ALA A 126 10.74 -30.10 19.21
C ALA A 126 11.64 -28.94 18.75
N ALA A 127 12.79 -28.72 19.38
CA ALA A 127 13.64 -27.55 19.13
C ALA A 127 14.06 -27.40 17.66
N GLU A 128 14.48 -28.50 17.01
CA GLU A 128 14.89 -28.49 15.60
C GLU A 128 13.69 -28.24 14.66
N PRO A 129 12.56 -28.97 14.76
CA PRO A 129 11.34 -28.65 14.00
C PRO A 129 10.81 -27.22 14.24
N VAL A 130 10.90 -26.69 15.46
CA VAL A 130 10.56 -25.29 15.78
C VAL A 130 11.48 -24.33 15.03
N GLN A 131 12.80 -24.58 15.02
CA GLN A 131 13.74 -23.75 14.28
C GLN A 131 13.43 -23.76 12.78
N GLN A 132 13.17 -24.94 12.20
CA GLN A 132 12.77 -25.06 10.79
C GLN A 132 11.48 -24.30 10.50
N ALA A 133 10.47 -24.42 11.37
CA ALA A 133 9.23 -23.64 11.26
C ALA A 133 9.47 -22.13 11.34
N GLN A 134 10.36 -21.66 12.22
CA GLN A 134 10.75 -20.26 12.32
C GLN A 134 11.44 -19.76 11.05
N GLU A 135 12.32 -20.56 10.45
CA GLU A 135 13.00 -20.23 9.19
C GLU A 135 12.00 -20.11 8.03
N THR A 136 11.10 -21.09 7.87
CA THR A 136 10.02 -21.02 6.87
C THR A 136 9.09 -19.84 7.11
N LEU A 137 8.74 -19.55 8.38
CA LEU A 137 7.91 -18.41 8.72
C LEU A 137 8.59 -17.07 8.41
N ASN A 138 9.90 -16.95 8.66
CA ASN A 138 10.67 -15.75 8.29
C ASN A 138 10.66 -15.52 6.78
N LYS A 139 10.67 -16.58 5.96
CA LYS A 139 10.45 -16.46 4.51
C LYS A 139 9.03 -15.95 4.23
N LEU A 140 8.00 -16.57 4.82
CA LEU A 140 6.60 -16.19 4.65
C LEU A 140 6.27 -14.76 5.11
N MET A 141 7.08 -14.14 5.99
CA MET A 141 6.93 -12.71 6.31
C MET A 141 7.08 -11.80 5.08
N GLN A 142 7.75 -12.25 4.00
CA GLN A 142 7.84 -11.51 2.73
C GLN A 142 6.50 -11.43 1.98
N LEU A 143 5.48 -12.20 2.39
CA LEU A 143 4.13 -12.12 1.83
C LEU A 143 3.54 -10.71 1.97
N ASP A 144 3.98 -9.93 2.95
CA ASP A 144 3.61 -8.53 3.08
C ASP A 144 3.99 -7.71 1.85
N THR A 145 5.16 -7.96 1.25
CA THR A 145 5.60 -7.30 0.01
C THR A 145 4.64 -7.56 -1.15
N HIS A 146 4.16 -8.80 -1.28
CA HIS A 146 3.18 -9.18 -2.29
C HIS A 146 1.84 -8.46 -2.06
N TYR A 147 1.38 -8.38 -0.81
CA TYR A 147 0.15 -7.66 -0.46
C TYR A 147 0.26 -6.15 -0.67
N LEU A 148 1.33 -5.51 -0.20
CA LEU A 148 1.58 -4.10 -0.41
C LEU A 148 1.57 -3.74 -1.90
N ARG A 149 2.13 -4.60 -2.75
CA ARG A 149 2.12 -4.37 -4.21
C ARG A 149 0.73 -4.44 -4.81
N LYS A 150 -0.13 -5.35 -4.35
CA LYS A 150 -1.53 -5.36 -4.80
C LYS A 150 -2.29 -4.15 -4.27
N GLU A 151 -2.13 -3.85 -2.99
CA GLU A 151 -2.83 -2.78 -2.27
C GLU A 151 -2.50 -1.38 -2.81
N ASN A 152 -1.23 -1.14 -3.16
CA ASN A 152 -0.75 0.19 -3.56
C ASN A 152 -0.54 0.34 -5.08
N LEU A 153 -0.53 -0.74 -5.87
CA LEU A 153 -0.49 -0.66 -7.34
C LEU A 153 -1.74 -1.21 -7.99
N LEU A 154 -2.02 -2.51 -7.83
CA LEU A 154 -3.07 -3.18 -8.60
C LEU A 154 -4.48 -2.65 -8.26
N PHE A 155 -4.80 -2.49 -6.97
CA PHE A 155 -6.11 -2.03 -6.51
C PHE A 155 -6.44 -0.61 -6.99
N PRO A 156 -5.55 0.41 -6.87
CA PRO A 156 -5.81 1.74 -7.41
C PRO A 156 -6.16 1.76 -8.91
N PHE A 157 -5.56 0.90 -9.72
CA PHE A 157 -5.93 0.79 -11.14
C PHE A 157 -7.31 0.14 -11.30
N LEU A 158 -7.60 -0.95 -10.59
CA LEU A 158 -8.91 -1.60 -10.62
C LEU A 158 -10.05 -0.67 -10.16
N GLU A 159 -9.80 0.14 -9.15
CA GLU A 159 -10.76 1.09 -8.59
C GLU A 159 -11.10 2.21 -9.58
N LYS A 160 -10.13 2.68 -10.37
CA LYS A 160 -10.38 3.60 -11.50
C LYS A 160 -11.35 3.01 -12.53
N HIS A 161 -11.42 1.68 -12.63
CA HIS A 161 -12.37 0.95 -13.48
C HIS A 161 -13.65 0.51 -12.75
N GLY A 162 -13.90 1.04 -11.54
CA GLY A 162 -15.12 0.81 -10.77
C GLY A 162 -15.17 -0.53 -10.03
N VAL A 163 -14.02 -1.20 -9.84
CA VAL A 163 -13.90 -2.42 -9.06
C VAL A 163 -13.36 -2.07 -7.67
N THR A 164 -14.25 -1.88 -6.68
CA THR A 164 -13.86 -1.45 -5.31
C THR A 164 -14.21 -2.48 -4.22
N GLY A 165 -15.19 -3.35 -4.47
CA GLY A 165 -15.61 -4.37 -3.51
C GLY A 165 -14.54 -5.44 -3.23
N PRO A 166 -14.03 -6.13 -4.27
CA PRO A 166 -12.98 -7.14 -4.10
C PRO A 166 -11.69 -6.60 -3.47
N SER A 167 -11.27 -5.37 -3.80
CA SER A 167 -10.05 -4.77 -3.22
C SER A 167 -10.18 -4.56 -1.71
N SER A 168 -11.32 -4.03 -1.26
CA SER A 168 -11.58 -3.76 0.17
C SER A 168 -11.64 -5.04 1.01
N VAL A 169 -12.35 -6.07 0.54
CA VAL A 169 -12.50 -7.35 1.24
C VAL A 169 -11.17 -8.10 1.30
N MET A 170 -10.41 -8.13 0.20
CA MET A 170 -9.09 -8.77 0.17
C MET A 170 -8.10 -8.10 1.13
N TRP A 171 -8.14 -6.77 1.25
CA TRP A 171 -7.29 -6.05 2.20
C TRP A 171 -7.57 -6.48 3.65
N GLY A 172 -8.84 -6.58 4.05
CA GLY A 172 -9.22 -7.09 5.37
C GLY A 172 -8.56 -8.44 5.68
N ILE A 173 -8.67 -9.39 4.73
CA ILE A 173 -8.06 -10.72 4.87
C ILE A 173 -6.52 -10.63 4.89
N HIS A 174 -5.88 -9.73 4.12
CA HIS A 174 -4.44 -9.53 4.20
C HIS A 174 -4.00 -9.10 5.61
N ASN A 175 -4.78 -8.23 6.27
CA ASN A 175 -4.50 -7.81 7.65
C ASN A 175 -4.61 -8.98 8.64
N ASP A 176 -5.66 -9.80 8.52
CA ASP A 176 -5.83 -11.00 9.34
C ASP A 176 -4.65 -11.97 9.16
N ILE A 177 -4.19 -12.16 7.93
CA ILE A 177 -3.01 -12.99 7.61
C ILE A 177 -1.74 -12.38 8.22
N ARG A 178 -1.52 -11.07 8.09
CA ARG A 178 -0.36 -10.37 8.70
C ARG A 178 -0.33 -10.56 10.20
N ASP A 179 -1.47 -10.45 10.87
CA ASP A 179 -1.54 -10.59 12.31
C ASP A 179 -1.38 -12.05 12.76
N GLY A 180 -1.94 -13.00 12.01
CA GLY A 180 -1.69 -14.42 12.21
C GLY A 180 -0.21 -14.81 12.05
N LEU A 181 0.48 -14.27 11.05
CA LEU A 181 1.93 -14.47 10.85
C LEU A 181 2.75 -13.95 12.05
N LYS A 182 2.44 -12.75 12.55
CA LYS A 182 3.10 -12.17 13.73
C LYS A 182 2.84 -12.99 14.98
N GLU A 183 1.62 -13.44 15.18
CA GLU A 183 1.24 -14.23 16.35
C GLU A 183 1.90 -15.61 16.33
N LEU A 184 1.91 -16.30 15.18
CA LEU A 184 2.61 -17.57 15.05
C LEU A 184 4.12 -17.41 15.30
N ARG A 185 4.70 -16.30 14.83
CA ARG A 185 6.12 -15.99 15.08
C ARG A 185 6.38 -15.82 16.57
N ARG A 186 5.50 -15.11 17.28
CA ARG A 186 5.59 -14.94 18.73
C ARG A 186 5.54 -16.28 19.45
N VAL A 187 4.56 -17.13 19.14
CA VAL A 187 4.40 -18.47 19.74
C VAL A 187 5.65 -19.32 19.52
N LEU A 188 6.17 -19.36 18.30
CA LEU A 188 7.38 -20.13 17.98
C LEU A 188 8.64 -19.57 18.65
N GLN A 189 8.73 -18.25 18.88
CA GLN A 189 9.87 -17.63 19.57
C GLN A 189 9.88 -17.89 21.08
N THR A 190 8.70 -17.94 21.70
CA THR A 190 8.54 -18.18 23.14
C THR A 190 8.19 -19.64 23.45
N TYR A 191 8.54 -20.58 22.56
CA TYR A 191 8.11 -21.98 22.66
C TYR A 191 8.55 -22.68 23.94
N THR A 192 9.67 -22.25 24.53
CA THR A 192 10.21 -22.76 25.79
C THR A 192 9.38 -22.40 27.02
N ASP A 193 8.49 -21.42 26.90
CA ASP A 193 7.63 -20.96 28.00
C ASP A 193 6.40 -21.85 28.21
N TYR A 194 6.18 -22.79 27.29
CA TYR A 194 5.04 -23.70 27.27
C TYR A 194 5.45 -25.11 27.69
N ASP A 195 4.54 -25.83 28.36
CA ASP A 195 4.60 -27.29 28.34
C ASP A 195 4.29 -27.82 26.93
N PHE A 196 4.79 -29.02 26.60
CA PHE A 196 4.72 -29.52 25.23
C PHE A 196 3.28 -29.66 24.68
N PRO A 197 2.29 -30.23 25.41
CA PRO A 197 0.90 -30.23 24.94
C PRO A 197 0.33 -28.83 24.69
N ALA A 198 0.60 -27.87 25.58
CA ALA A 198 0.15 -26.49 25.41
C ALA A 198 0.82 -25.81 24.21
N LEU A 199 2.10 -26.09 23.95
CA LEU A 199 2.82 -25.60 22.79
C LEU A 199 2.17 -26.06 21.49
N VAL A 200 1.91 -27.37 21.36
CA VAL A 200 1.28 -27.96 20.17
C VAL A 200 -0.10 -27.33 19.94
N ALA A 201 -0.93 -27.23 20.99
CA ALA A 201 -2.24 -26.61 20.89
C ALA A 201 -2.18 -25.13 20.48
N ALA A 202 -1.25 -24.36 21.06
CA ALA A 202 -1.07 -22.95 20.73
C ALA A 202 -0.61 -22.74 19.28
N ILE A 203 0.31 -23.59 18.78
CA ILE A 203 0.75 -23.55 17.39
C ILE A 203 -0.42 -23.89 16.46
N GLU A 204 -1.13 -25.00 16.70
CA GLU A 204 -2.23 -25.45 15.84
C GLU A 204 -3.38 -24.45 15.80
N GLN A 205 -3.71 -23.83 16.93
CA GLN A 205 -4.77 -22.82 17.03
C GLN A 205 -4.51 -21.61 16.12
N VAL A 206 -3.24 -21.23 15.91
CA VAL A 206 -2.88 -20.10 15.06
C VAL A 206 -2.57 -20.54 13.63
N ALA A 207 -1.81 -21.62 13.46
CA ALA A 207 -1.30 -22.03 12.16
C ALA A 207 -2.36 -22.66 11.24
N ASN A 208 -3.33 -23.40 11.78
CA ASN A 208 -4.38 -24.01 10.97
C ASN A 208 -5.27 -22.96 10.27
N PRO A 209 -5.86 -21.97 10.98
CA PRO A 209 -6.62 -20.92 10.32
C PRO A 209 -5.73 -20.06 9.42
N LEU A 210 -4.49 -19.75 9.83
CA LEU A 210 -3.56 -18.94 9.03
C LEU A 210 -3.22 -19.59 7.69
N THR A 211 -2.78 -20.84 7.69
CA THR A 211 -2.39 -21.54 6.46
C THR A 211 -3.59 -21.77 5.54
N THR A 212 -4.78 -21.98 6.12
CA THR A 212 -6.05 -22.00 5.37
C THR A 212 -6.33 -20.66 4.71
N ALA A 213 -6.23 -19.56 5.47
CA ALA A 213 -6.47 -18.21 4.97
C ALA A 213 -5.53 -17.83 3.82
N ILE A 214 -4.22 -18.14 3.94
CA ILE A 214 -3.25 -17.90 2.86
C ILE A 214 -3.61 -18.73 1.61
N THR A 215 -3.95 -20.01 1.78
CA THR A 215 -4.31 -20.90 0.66
C THR A 215 -5.56 -20.41 -0.07
N GLU A 216 -6.59 -19.99 0.68
CA GLU A 216 -7.82 -19.46 0.11
C GLU A 216 -7.62 -18.08 -0.54
N MET A 217 -6.72 -17.25 0.00
CA MET A 217 -6.36 -15.98 -0.63
C MET A 217 -5.67 -16.20 -1.98
N ILE A 218 -4.67 -17.10 -2.06
CA ILE A 218 -4.03 -17.49 -3.33
C ILE A 218 -5.09 -17.96 -4.35
N TYR A 219 -6.05 -18.79 -3.91
CA TYR A 219 -7.12 -19.26 -4.76
C TYR A 219 -7.99 -18.11 -5.30
N LYS A 220 -8.43 -17.19 -4.43
CA LYS A 220 -9.22 -16.01 -4.80
C LYS A 220 -8.46 -15.12 -5.77
N GLU A 221 -7.16 -14.96 -5.57
CA GLU A 221 -6.32 -14.17 -6.47
C GLU A 221 -6.24 -14.79 -7.88
N ASP A 222 -5.87 -16.06 -7.96
CA ASP A 222 -5.59 -16.74 -9.23
C ASP A 222 -6.83 -16.92 -10.10
N ASN A 223 -7.99 -17.13 -9.46
CA ASN A 223 -9.24 -17.50 -10.11
C ASN A 223 -10.26 -16.35 -10.19
N ILE A 224 -10.09 -15.28 -9.41
CA ILE A 224 -11.05 -14.15 -9.38
C ILE A 224 -10.36 -12.83 -9.67
N LEU A 225 -9.38 -12.43 -8.85
CA LEU A 225 -8.73 -11.12 -8.98
C LEU A 225 -7.98 -10.96 -10.30
N TYR A 226 -7.08 -11.88 -10.63
CA TYR A 226 -6.23 -11.75 -11.82
C TYR A 226 -7.02 -11.89 -13.13
N PRO A 227 -7.97 -12.83 -13.28
CA PRO A 227 -8.84 -12.87 -14.46
C PRO A 227 -9.62 -11.57 -14.64
N MET A 228 -10.21 -11.04 -13.56
CA MET A 228 -10.93 -9.77 -13.60
C MET A 228 -10.00 -8.60 -13.97
N ALA A 229 -8.80 -8.55 -13.43
CA ALA A 229 -7.83 -7.51 -13.74
C ALA A 229 -7.40 -7.55 -15.21
N LEU A 230 -7.18 -8.75 -15.76
CA LEU A 230 -6.84 -8.93 -17.17
C LEU A 230 -7.96 -8.48 -18.11
N GLU A 231 -9.22 -8.61 -17.70
CA GLU A 231 -10.37 -8.12 -18.48
C GLU A 231 -10.54 -6.60 -18.42
N LYS A 232 -10.08 -5.96 -17.34
CA LYS A 232 -10.36 -4.54 -17.02
C LYS A 232 -9.22 -3.59 -17.37
N LEU A 233 -7.99 -4.00 -17.10
CA LEU A 233 -6.83 -3.13 -17.24
C LEU A 233 -6.28 -3.19 -18.66
N SER A 234 -5.86 -2.03 -19.15
CA SER A 234 -5.19 -1.88 -20.43
C SER A 234 -3.70 -2.24 -20.36
N ASP A 235 -3.08 -2.52 -21.50
CA ASP A 235 -1.64 -2.80 -21.59
C ASP A 235 -0.77 -1.67 -21.02
N ALA A 236 -1.20 -0.40 -21.17
CA ALA A 236 -0.50 0.75 -20.62
C ALA A 236 -0.52 0.78 -19.09
N GLU A 237 -1.64 0.40 -18.47
CA GLU A 237 -1.75 0.30 -17.01
C GLU A 237 -0.92 -0.86 -16.47
N TRP A 238 -0.89 -1.99 -17.18
CA TRP A 238 0.00 -3.11 -16.85
C TRP A 238 1.48 -2.74 -16.95
N LEU A 239 1.86 -1.93 -17.95
CA LEU A 239 3.22 -1.41 -18.05
C LEU A 239 3.56 -0.50 -16.87
N ALA A 240 2.66 0.40 -16.49
CA ALA A 240 2.85 1.27 -15.31
C ALA A 240 3.01 0.47 -14.00
N ILE A 241 2.22 -0.60 -13.82
CA ILE A 241 2.36 -1.52 -12.68
C ILE A 241 3.74 -2.21 -12.72
N LYS A 242 4.18 -2.64 -13.90
CA LYS A 242 5.50 -3.28 -14.08
C LYS A 242 6.65 -2.34 -13.71
N GLU A 243 6.59 -1.08 -14.14
CA GLU A 243 7.64 -0.08 -13.90
C GLU A 243 7.75 0.32 -12.43
N GLN A 244 6.64 0.35 -11.69
CA GLN A 244 6.61 0.69 -10.25
C GLN A 244 6.84 -0.52 -9.32
N THR A 245 6.78 -1.75 -9.85
CA THR A 245 6.98 -2.98 -9.06
C THR A 245 8.35 -3.03 -8.34
N PRO A 246 9.48 -2.65 -8.96
CA PRO A 246 10.79 -2.69 -8.30
C PRO A 246 10.91 -1.83 -7.04
N GLU A 247 10.13 -0.74 -6.94
CA GLU A 247 10.13 0.13 -5.75
C GLU A 247 9.53 -0.56 -4.52
N MET A 248 8.61 -1.51 -4.73
CA MET A 248 7.97 -2.28 -3.67
C MET A 248 8.66 -3.62 -3.41
N GLY A 249 9.23 -4.23 -4.46
CA GLY A 249 9.97 -5.49 -4.38
C GLY A 249 9.14 -6.74 -4.74
N TYR A 250 9.74 -7.90 -4.46
CA TYR A 250 9.21 -9.23 -4.83
C TYR A 250 9.17 -10.15 -3.61
N CYS A 251 8.20 -11.07 -3.61
CA CYS A 251 7.98 -12.03 -2.52
C CYS A 251 8.49 -13.41 -2.93
N LEU A 252 9.50 -13.94 -2.21
CA LEU A 252 10.01 -15.33 -2.37
C LEU A 252 10.52 -15.72 -3.76
N ILE A 253 10.57 -14.79 -4.71
CA ILE A 253 11.11 -14.98 -6.05
C ILE A 253 12.17 -13.93 -6.33
N GLU A 254 13.09 -14.27 -7.22
CA GLU A 254 13.98 -13.26 -7.79
C GLU A 254 13.20 -12.37 -8.78
N PRO A 255 13.57 -11.09 -8.93
CA PRO A 255 12.99 -10.22 -9.95
C PRO A 255 13.08 -10.89 -11.32
N PRO A 256 11.96 -11.09 -12.03
CA PRO A 256 11.98 -11.66 -13.37
C PRO A 256 12.69 -10.69 -14.33
N ASP A 257 13.94 -11.03 -14.69
CA ASP A 257 14.89 -10.33 -15.56
C ASP A 257 15.43 -8.96 -15.11
N ALA A 258 16.52 -8.98 -14.35
CA ALA A 258 17.49 -7.87 -14.21
C ALA A 258 18.62 -7.92 -15.27
N ARG A 259 18.31 -8.12 -16.57
CA ARG A 259 19.26 -7.90 -17.69
C ARG A 259 18.60 -7.29 -18.94
N PRO A 260 19.20 -6.26 -19.58
CA PRO A 260 18.73 -5.65 -20.84
C PRO A 260 19.21 -6.49 -22.05
N PRO A 261 18.52 -6.55 -23.22
CA PRO A 261 18.40 -5.40 -24.12
C PRO A 261 17.11 -5.37 -24.98
N VAL A 262 16.44 -4.21 -25.05
CA VAL A 262 15.89 -3.80 -26.35
C VAL A 262 16.77 -2.66 -26.82
N ALA A 263 17.41 -2.86 -27.96
CA ALA A 263 18.20 -1.85 -28.62
C ALA A 263 17.44 -0.52 -28.66
N GLU A 264 18.18 0.55 -28.41
CA GLU A 264 17.79 1.97 -28.40
C GLU A 264 17.10 2.50 -29.68
N LYS A 265 16.58 1.64 -30.56
CA LYS A 265 16.11 2.02 -31.90
C LYS A 265 14.63 1.85 -32.17
N GLU A 266 13.86 1.35 -31.23
CA GLU A 266 12.41 1.45 -31.29
C GLU A 266 11.88 1.87 -29.92
N ARG A 267 12.33 3.03 -29.46
CA ARG A 267 11.49 3.85 -28.59
C ARG A 267 10.28 4.23 -29.46
N PRO A 268 9.04 3.79 -29.19
CA PRO A 268 7.96 4.72 -29.45
C PRO A 268 8.36 5.99 -28.71
N ALA A 269 8.13 7.16 -29.29
CA ALA A 269 8.06 8.36 -28.47
C ALA A 269 6.91 8.12 -27.48
N VAL A 270 7.20 7.42 -26.38
CA VAL A 270 6.44 7.53 -25.15
C VAL A 270 6.55 9.00 -24.89
N MET A 271 5.43 9.66 -25.14
CA MET A 271 5.24 11.05 -24.86
C MET A 271 5.90 11.29 -23.51
N GLU A 272 6.74 12.32 -23.43
CA GLU A 272 6.82 13.10 -22.20
C GLU A 272 5.37 13.49 -21.87
N GLU A 273 4.60 12.58 -21.28
CA GLU A 273 3.35 12.91 -20.65
C GLU A 273 3.79 13.70 -19.43
N LYS A 274 3.93 15.02 -19.65
CA LYS A 274 3.64 16.01 -18.62
C LYS A 274 2.48 15.43 -17.80
N PRO A 275 2.60 15.32 -16.46
CA PRO A 275 1.62 14.67 -15.60
C PRO A 275 0.24 14.97 -16.13
N ALA A 276 -0.43 13.93 -16.64
CA ALA A 276 -1.67 14.09 -17.39
C ALA A 276 -2.58 15.00 -16.56
N GLN A 277 -2.94 16.18 -17.11
CA GLN A 277 -3.87 17.08 -16.44
C GLN A 277 -5.08 16.23 -16.04
N MET A 278 -5.30 16.08 -14.73
CA MET A 278 -6.43 15.33 -14.21
C MET A 278 -7.68 15.85 -14.93
N LYS A 279 -8.38 14.98 -15.67
CA LYS A 279 -9.61 15.36 -16.38
C LYS A 279 -10.60 15.93 -15.36
N GLY A 280 -10.89 17.23 -15.47
CA GLY A 280 -11.75 17.95 -14.53
C GLY A 280 -11.01 18.90 -13.56
N TYR A 281 -9.69 19.01 -13.65
CA TYR A 281 -8.87 19.93 -12.84
C TYR A 281 -8.18 21.01 -13.69
N PRO A 282 -8.96 21.92 -14.33
CA PRO A 282 -8.39 22.97 -15.17
C PRO A 282 -7.51 23.91 -14.34
N SER A 283 -6.38 24.33 -14.91
CA SER A 283 -5.40 25.23 -14.29
C SER A 283 -4.53 24.64 -13.16
N ALA A 284 -4.50 23.32 -13.01
CA ALA A 284 -3.53 22.66 -12.14
C ALA A 284 -2.11 22.68 -12.74
N LEU A 285 -1.12 23.01 -11.92
CA LEU A 285 0.29 22.86 -12.23
C LEU A 285 0.66 21.37 -12.10
N PRO A 286 1.17 20.73 -13.17
CA PRO A 286 1.72 19.39 -13.06
C PRO A 286 2.99 19.41 -12.20
N LEU A 287 3.10 18.47 -11.26
CA LEU A 287 4.26 18.23 -10.42
C LEU A 287 4.81 16.83 -10.70
N ASP A 288 6.03 16.52 -10.27
CA ASP A 288 6.64 15.18 -10.44
C ASP A 288 5.72 14.06 -9.94
N THR A 289 4.96 14.34 -8.87
CA THR A 289 3.90 13.46 -8.37
C THR A 289 2.60 14.24 -8.19
N GLY A 290 1.66 14.03 -9.10
CA GLY A 290 0.32 14.63 -9.06
C GLY A 290 0.22 16.03 -9.69
N SER A 291 -0.85 16.75 -9.36
CA SER A 291 -1.08 18.11 -9.88
C SER A 291 -1.86 18.93 -8.87
N MET A 292 -1.54 20.22 -8.74
CA MET A 292 -2.21 21.14 -7.82
C MET A 292 -2.44 22.50 -8.47
N THR A 293 -3.58 23.13 -8.19
CA THR A 293 -3.82 24.53 -8.57
C THR A 293 -2.90 25.47 -7.76
N PRO A 294 -2.57 26.66 -8.29
CA PRO A 294 -1.81 27.66 -7.53
C PRO A 294 -2.44 28.03 -6.18
N LYS A 295 -3.78 27.96 -6.09
CA LYS A 295 -4.52 28.20 -4.85
C LYS A 295 -4.24 27.11 -3.81
N GLU A 296 -4.23 25.84 -4.21
CA GLU A 296 -3.93 24.72 -3.32
C GLU A 296 -2.47 24.72 -2.88
N ILE A 297 -1.53 25.02 -3.79
CA ILE A 297 -0.11 25.17 -3.44
C ILE A 297 0.06 26.24 -2.36
N ASN A 298 -0.58 27.41 -2.53
CA ASN A 298 -0.52 28.46 -1.54
C ASN A 298 -1.19 28.07 -0.20
N LEU A 299 -2.30 27.33 -0.23
CA LEU A 299 -2.94 26.82 0.99
C LEU A 299 -2.08 25.78 1.71
N LEU A 300 -1.51 24.83 0.98
CA LEU A 300 -0.61 23.82 1.52
C LEU A 300 0.56 24.48 2.23
N LEU A 301 1.30 25.36 1.54
CA LEU A 301 2.47 26.02 2.12
C LEU A 301 2.13 26.93 3.33
N LYS A 302 0.90 27.45 3.41
CA LYS A 302 0.43 28.25 4.57
C LYS A 302 0.05 27.40 5.79
N ASN A 303 -0.27 26.12 5.60
CA ASN A 303 -0.76 25.22 6.65
C ASN A 303 0.26 24.15 7.06
N LEU A 304 1.49 24.20 6.53
CA LEU A 304 2.55 23.33 7.01
C LEU A 304 2.85 23.64 8.49
N PRO A 305 3.16 22.62 9.32
CA PRO A 305 3.52 22.80 10.73
C PRO A 305 4.96 23.32 10.90
N VAL A 306 5.46 24.05 9.91
CA VAL A 306 6.78 24.67 9.84
C VAL A 306 6.71 25.98 9.07
N ASP A 307 7.56 26.93 9.45
CA ASP A 307 7.77 28.16 8.70
C ASP A 307 8.81 27.93 7.62
N ILE A 308 8.52 28.37 6.40
CA ILE A 308 9.40 28.28 5.25
C ILE A 308 9.81 29.70 4.82
N THR A 309 11.08 29.86 4.45
CA THR A 309 11.57 30.99 3.65
C THR A 309 12.37 30.43 2.48
N PHE A 310 12.08 30.85 1.25
CA PHE A 310 12.85 30.48 0.06
C PHE A 310 13.65 31.67 -0.45
N VAL A 311 14.95 31.42 -0.64
CA VAL A 311 15.93 32.32 -1.24
C VAL A 311 16.40 31.68 -2.54
N ASP A 312 16.36 32.41 -3.65
CA ASP A 312 16.77 31.87 -4.94
C ASP A 312 18.30 31.79 -5.10
N LYS A 313 18.75 31.33 -6.26
CA LYS A 313 20.17 31.24 -6.62
C LYS A 313 20.94 32.56 -6.54
N ASP A 314 20.23 33.68 -6.70
CA ASP A 314 20.75 35.05 -6.69
C ASP A 314 20.65 35.69 -5.29
N ASP A 315 20.53 34.86 -4.24
CA ASP A 315 20.42 35.27 -2.83
C ASP A 315 19.22 36.18 -2.52
N THR A 316 18.20 36.17 -3.38
CA THR A 316 17.02 37.00 -3.25
C THR A 316 15.89 36.24 -2.56
N VAL A 317 15.29 36.84 -1.53
CA VAL A 317 14.12 36.27 -0.85
C VAL A 317 12.93 36.29 -1.81
N ARG A 318 12.45 35.11 -2.23
CA ARG A 318 11.32 34.98 -3.17
C ARG A 318 10.01 34.62 -2.51
N TYR A 319 10.06 33.92 -1.38
CA TYR A 319 8.87 33.45 -0.72
C TYR A 319 9.09 33.26 0.78
N PHE A 320 8.04 33.42 1.56
CA PHE A 320 7.97 32.93 2.93
C PHE A 320 6.53 32.51 3.25
N SER A 321 6.36 31.47 4.08
CA SER A 321 5.03 31.05 4.52
C SER A 321 4.48 32.00 5.59
N GLN A 322 3.20 32.33 5.49
CA GLN A 322 2.47 33.11 6.51
C GLN A 322 1.62 32.16 7.35
N THR A 323 2.28 31.30 8.12
CA THR A 323 1.59 30.45 9.10
C THR A 323 1.01 31.34 10.20
N GLU A 324 -0.05 30.87 10.86
CA GLU A 324 -0.73 31.62 11.93
C GLU A 324 0.18 31.84 13.15
N GLU A 325 1.07 30.88 13.43
CA GLU A 325 1.96 30.87 14.60
C GLU A 325 3.43 31.13 14.27
N ARG A 326 3.71 31.81 13.14
CA ARG A 326 5.08 32.05 12.65
C ARG A 326 6.02 32.57 13.74
N ILE A 327 7.15 31.91 13.90
CA ILE A 327 8.10 32.16 15.01
C ILE A 327 8.91 33.44 14.77
N PHE A 328 9.35 33.65 13.54
CA PHE A 328 10.09 34.86 13.15
C PHE A 328 9.24 35.72 12.22
N VAL A 329 8.83 36.89 12.73
CA VAL A 329 8.02 37.85 11.97
C VAL A 329 8.70 38.23 10.66
N ARG A 330 7.98 38.09 9.55
CA ARG A 330 8.38 38.58 8.22
C ARG A 330 7.27 39.46 7.67
N THR A 331 7.65 40.60 7.11
CA THR A 331 6.73 41.49 6.40
C THR A 331 6.84 41.27 4.90
N PRO A 332 5.78 41.47 4.10
CA PRO A 332 5.85 41.39 2.63
C PRO A 332 6.98 42.23 1.99
N ALA A 333 7.42 43.31 2.65
CA ALA A 333 8.54 44.13 2.22
C ALA A 333 9.91 43.41 2.11
N VAL A 334 10.02 42.18 2.65
CA VAL A 334 11.25 41.37 2.52
C VAL A 334 11.36 40.67 1.16
N ILE A 335 10.25 40.51 0.44
CA ILE A 335 10.25 39.86 -0.88
C ILE A 335 11.04 40.73 -1.87
N GLY A 336 11.97 40.11 -2.60
CA GLY A 336 12.87 40.78 -3.54
C GLY A 336 14.12 41.39 -2.89
N ARG A 337 14.28 41.25 -1.58
CA ARG A 337 15.49 41.71 -0.87
C ARG A 337 16.55 40.61 -0.82
N GLU A 338 17.82 41.00 -0.94
CA GLU A 338 18.94 40.08 -0.69
C GLU A 338 18.94 39.58 0.76
N VAL A 339 19.22 38.29 0.95
CA VAL A 339 19.18 37.63 2.25
C VAL A 339 20.18 38.20 3.25
N GLN A 340 21.33 38.69 2.76
CA GLN A 340 22.37 39.34 3.55
C GLN A 340 21.84 40.59 4.26
N ASN A 341 21.00 41.36 3.56
CA ASN A 341 20.39 42.56 4.10
C ASN A 341 19.30 42.25 5.14
N CYS A 342 18.82 41.01 5.20
CA CYS A 342 17.81 40.56 6.15
C CYS A 342 18.38 40.14 7.51
N HIS A 343 19.70 40.18 7.68
CA HIS A 343 20.40 39.77 8.89
C HIS A 343 21.24 40.90 9.49
N PRO A 344 21.50 40.90 10.81
CA PRO A 344 22.43 41.85 11.42
C PRO A 344 23.84 41.73 10.83
N PRO A 345 24.62 42.82 10.72
CA PRO A 345 25.97 42.79 10.13
C PRO A 345 26.90 41.74 10.74
N ALA A 346 26.77 41.49 12.04
CA ALA A 346 27.55 40.47 12.76
C ALA A 346 27.32 39.04 12.25
N SER A 347 26.18 38.74 11.61
CA SER A 347 25.80 37.38 11.18
C SER A 347 25.93 37.15 9.68
N VAL A 348 26.12 38.21 8.87
CA VAL A 348 26.19 38.11 7.40
C VAL A 348 27.31 37.18 6.93
N HIS A 349 28.45 37.16 7.61
CA HIS A 349 29.56 36.28 7.26
C HIS A 349 29.21 34.79 7.42
N VAL A 350 28.34 34.45 8.37
CA VAL A 350 27.83 33.07 8.56
C VAL A 350 26.85 32.71 7.45
N VAL A 351 25.94 33.65 7.11
CA VAL A 351 24.99 33.49 6.01
C VAL A 351 25.72 33.19 4.70
N ASN A 352 26.70 34.01 4.34
CA ASN A 352 27.48 33.81 3.11
C ASN A 352 28.22 32.48 3.11
N ARG A 353 28.82 32.08 4.23
CA ARG A 353 29.50 30.77 4.34
C ARG A 353 28.55 29.62 4.07
N ILE A 354 27.34 29.65 4.61
CA ILE A 354 26.34 28.60 4.39
C ILE A 354 25.93 28.54 2.92
N LEU A 355 25.64 29.69 2.29
CA LEU A 355 25.26 29.76 0.89
C LEU A 355 26.39 29.28 -0.03
N ASP A 356 27.64 29.63 0.28
CA ASP A 356 28.81 29.20 -0.50
C ASP A 356 29.06 27.69 -0.35
N ASP A 357 28.96 27.14 0.87
CA ASP A 357 29.04 25.70 1.12
C ASP A 357 27.96 24.95 0.32
N PHE A 358 26.74 25.48 0.29
CA PHE A 358 25.61 24.92 -0.46
C PHE A 358 25.84 24.96 -1.97
N ARG A 359 26.28 26.09 -2.53
CA ARG A 359 26.61 26.20 -3.97
C ARG A 359 27.69 25.21 -4.38
N GLN A 360 28.73 25.06 -3.56
CA GLN A 360 29.88 24.20 -3.83
C GLN A 360 29.61 22.72 -3.54
N GLY A 361 28.47 22.38 -2.93
CA GLY A 361 28.16 21.00 -2.53
C GLY A 361 29.01 20.49 -1.37
N HIS A 362 29.60 21.38 -0.57
CA HIS A 362 30.34 21.02 0.64
C HIS A 362 29.42 20.70 1.82
N ARG A 363 28.14 21.06 1.71
CA ARG A 363 27.13 20.91 2.76
C ARG A 363 25.76 20.72 2.14
N ASP A 364 24.95 19.85 2.74
CA ASP A 364 23.54 19.64 2.36
C ASP A 364 22.56 20.08 3.46
N VAL A 365 23.07 20.37 4.66
CA VAL A 365 22.27 20.91 5.76
C VAL A 365 23.08 21.85 6.65
N ALA A 366 22.50 22.98 7.01
CA ALA A 366 22.95 23.80 8.13
C ALA A 366 21.83 23.90 9.15
N GLU A 367 22.10 23.66 10.43
CA GLU A 367 21.07 23.60 11.45
C GLU A 367 21.48 24.31 12.74
N PHE A 368 20.48 24.89 13.40
CA PHE A 368 20.62 25.64 14.64
C PHE A 368 19.40 25.35 15.52
N TRP A 369 19.60 25.41 16.83
CA TRP A 369 18.51 25.33 17.79
C TRP A 369 18.70 26.39 18.87
N ILE A 370 17.62 27.08 19.19
CA ILE A 370 17.60 28.14 20.20
C ILE A 370 16.41 27.97 21.13
N GLN A 371 16.56 28.42 22.37
CA GLN A 371 15.45 28.59 23.28
C GLN A 371 15.03 30.07 23.31
N MET A 372 13.76 30.32 23.04
CA MET A 372 13.23 31.68 23.01
C MET A 372 11.77 31.70 23.49
N GLN A 373 11.45 32.56 24.46
CA GLN A 373 10.07 32.73 24.97
C GLN A 373 9.38 31.42 25.39
N GLY A 374 10.13 30.49 25.99
CA GLY A 374 9.60 29.18 26.41
C GLY A 374 9.48 28.16 25.28
N LYS A 375 9.80 28.53 24.03
CA LYS A 375 9.81 27.64 22.86
C LYS A 375 11.21 27.11 22.59
N PHE A 376 11.32 25.86 22.17
CA PHE A 376 12.53 25.28 21.59
C PHE A 376 12.42 25.32 20.06
N VAL A 377 13.10 26.28 19.46
CA VAL A 377 13.02 26.56 18.02
C VAL A 377 14.16 25.84 17.30
N HIS A 378 13.80 25.02 16.32
CA HIS A 378 14.72 24.35 15.42
C HIS A 378 14.71 25.04 14.06
N ILE A 379 15.89 25.46 13.59
CA ILE A 379 16.07 26.21 12.34
C ILE A 379 17.02 25.40 11.45
N ARG A 380 16.58 25.05 10.24
CA ARG A 380 17.35 24.26 9.28
C ARG A 380 17.39 24.96 7.94
N TYR A 381 18.49 24.82 7.24
CA TYR A 381 18.68 25.32 5.89
C TYR A 381 19.08 24.16 4.99
N PHE A 382 18.53 24.11 3.78
CA PHE A 382 18.83 23.10 2.77
C PHE A 382 19.07 23.75 1.41
N PRO A 383 20.05 23.28 0.62
CA PRO A 383 20.15 23.65 -0.77
C PRO A 383 19.04 22.96 -1.58
N LEU A 384 18.41 23.71 -2.48
CA LEU A 384 17.54 23.17 -3.51
C LEU A 384 18.38 22.98 -4.77
N ARG A 385 18.28 21.80 -5.37
CA ARG A 385 18.95 21.45 -6.63
C ARG A 385 17.93 20.94 -7.64
N ASP A 386 18.15 21.21 -8.92
CA ASP A 386 17.32 20.67 -9.99
C ASP A 386 17.70 19.22 -10.36
N GLU A 387 17.03 18.66 -11.38
CA GLU A 387 17.26 17.31 -11.89
C GLU A 387 18.70 17.06 -12.37
N ASN A 388 19.44 18.12 -12.73
CA ASN A 388 20.84 18.05 -13.14
C ASN A 388 21.82 18.24 -11.97
N GLY A 389 21.30 18.44 -10.75
CA GLY A 389 22.09 18.74 -9.55
C GLY A 389 22.53 20.20 -9.45
N GLU A 390 22.02 21.10 -10.31
CA GLU A 390 22.36 22.52 -10.28
C GLU A 390 21.68 23.21 -9.09
N TYR A 391 22.42 24.03 -8.33
CA TYR A 391 21.88 24.79 -7.20
C TYR A 391 20.91 25.87 -7.68
N VAL A 392 19.63 25.79 -7.27
CA VAL A 392 18.57 26.74 -7.65
C VAL A 392 18.16 27.67 -6.51
N GLY A 393 18.64 27.44 -5.29
CA GLY A 393 18.40 28.30 -4.14
C GLY A 393 18.52 27.56 -2.82
N THR A 394 18.12 28.23 -1.74
CA THR A 394 18.13 27.70 -0.38
C THR A 394 16.75 27.84 0.26
N ILE A 395 16.32 26.81 0.96
CA ILE A 395 15.14 26.84 1.81
C ILE A 395 15.54 26.89 3.29
N GLU A 396 15.00 27.85 4.02
CA GLU A 396 15.02 27.91 5.49
C GLU A 396 13.71 27.29 6.01
N VAL A 397 13.82 26.40 6.97
CA VAL A 397 12.71 25.74 7.67
C VAL A 397 12.85 26.00 9.16
N THR A 398 11.85 26.63 9.78
CA THR A 398 11.81 26.88 11.23
C THR A 398 10.63 26.15 11.86
N GLN A 399 10.85 25.49 12.99
CA GLN A 399 9.82 24.75 13.71
C GLN A 399 9.93 24.94 15.22
N ASP A 400 8.80 25.14 15.89
CA ASP A 400 8.70 25.00 17.35
C ASP A 400 8.52 23.52 17.66
N VAL A 401 9.55 22.89 18.22
CA VAL A 401 9.54 21.46 18.52
C VAL A 401 9.30 21.19 20.01
N THR A 402 8.80 22.18 20.76
CA THR A 402 8.57 22.06 22.21
C THR A 402 7.64 20.89 22.52
N SER A 403 6.46 20.85 21.91
CA SER A 403 5.48 19.76 22.10
C SER A 403 5.97 18.42 21.56
N ILE A 404 6.73 18.43 20.46
CA ILE A 404 7.33 17.22 19.87
C ILE A 404 8.31 16.58 20.87
N ARG A 405 9.11 17.39 21.57
CA ARG A 405 10.05 16.91 22.58
C ARG A 405 9.39 16.33 23.83
N GLU A 406 8.12 16.64 24.07
CA GLU A 406 7.33 16.15 25.21
C GLU A 406 6.59 14.84 24.90
N LEU A 407 6.52 14.42 23.63
CA LEU A 407 5.86 13.18 23.25
C LEU A 407 6.55 11.97 23.91
N THR A 408 5.73 11.11 24.54
CA THR A 408 6.16 9.85 25.14
C THR A 408 5.16 8.74 24.80
N GLY A 409 5.60 7.48 24.85
CA GLY A 409 4.74 6.33 24.53
C GLY A 409 4.33 6.27 23.05
N GLN A 410 3.08 5.87 22.79
CA GLN A 410 2.50 5.75 21.44
C GLN A 410 1.04 6.17 21.45
N ARG A 411 0.59 6.90 20.43
CA ARG A 411 -0.82 7.17 20.16
C ARG A 411 -1.16 6.67 18.76
N ARG A 412 -1.92 5.57 18.67
CA ARG A 412 -2.26 4.90 17.41
C ARG A 412 -3.68 5.20 16.91
N LEU A 413 -4.53 5.77 17.77
CA LEU A 413 -5.91 6.10 17.48
C LEU A 413 -6.23 7.53 17.93
N LEU A 414 -7.26 8.11 17.32
CA LEU A 414 -7.79 9.41 17.73
C LEU A 414 -8.65 9.22 18.99
N GLU A 415 -8.38 9.96 20.05
CA GLU A 415 -9.38 10.16 21.11
C GLU A 415 -10.45 11.11 20.58
N GLU A 416 -11.70 10.66 20.58
CA GLU A 416 -12.84 11.55 20.34
C GLU A 416 -12.88 12.61 21.46
N LYS A 417 -13.16 13.85 21.06
CA LYS A 417 -13.27 14.98 21.99
C LYS A 417 -14.66 15.08 22.61
#